data_AF-A0A383D2E9-F1
#
_entry.id   AF-A0A383D2E9-F1
#
_cell.length_a   1.000
_cell.length_b   1.000
_cell.length_c   1.000
_cell.angle_alpha   90.00
_cell.angle_beta   90.00
_cell.angle_gamma   90.00
#
_symmetry.space_group_name_H-M   'P 1'
#
loop_
_entity.id
_entity.type
_entity.pdbx_description
1 polymer ?
#
loop_
_entity_poly.entity_id
_entity_poly.type
_entity_poly.pdbx_seq_one_letter_code
_entity_poly.pdbx_strand_id
1 'polypeptide(L)'
;MIVDSHTHAWEFWPYDPPVPDHEQRGLAENLLWEMDRVGVDQSVLVCARIDHNPGNNDYVADVVKRYPDRLIQFADVDCSWSDEYHTPGAADRLRQAAERYRLKGFTHYVKSDTEWF
;
A
#
# COMPACT_ATOMS: atom_id res chain seq x y z
N MET A 1 -5.62 -16.36 15.69
CA MET A 1 -4.83 -15.46 14.85
C MET A 1 -5.67 -15.07 13.65
N ILE A 2 -6.08 -13.81 13.56
CA ILE A 2 -6.80 -13.22 12.44
C ILE A 2 -5.81 -12.36 11.63
N VAL A 3 -5.76 -12.59 10.32
CA VAL A 3 -4.96 -11.79 9.39
C VAL A 3 -5.90 -11.10 8.42
N ASP A 4 -5.84 -9.77 8.36
CA ASP A 4 -6.48 -9.01 7.30
C ASP A 4 -5.54 -8.92 6.10
N SER A 5 -5.93 -9.48 4.97
CA SER A 5 -5.08 -9.53 3.77
C SER A 5 -5.20 -8.28 2.90
N HIS A 6 -6.06 -7.31 3.23
CA HIS A 6 -6.25 -6.14 2.38
C HIS A 6 -6.59 -4.89 3.20
N THR A 7 -5.56 -4.13 3.55
CA THR A 7 -5.70 -2.81 4.15
C THR A 7 -4.81 -1.79 3.46
N HIS A 8 -5.01 -0.51 3.77
CA HIS A 8 -4.23 0.58 3.24
C HIS A 8 -3.80 1.53 4.35
N ALA A 9 -2.69 2.23 4.12
CA ALA A 9 -2.27 3.38 4.92
C ALA A 9 -1.63 4.43 4.01
N TRP A 10 -1.91 5.70 4.28
CA TRP A 10 -1.50 6.85 3.47
C TRP A 10 -1.15 8.04 4.37
N GLU A 11 -0.20 8.86 3.91
CA GLU A 11 0.11 10.15 4.53
C GLU A 11 -1.00 11.17 4.25
N PHE A 12 -1.65 11.05 3.08
CA PHE A 12 -2.77 11.89 2.68
C PHE A 12 -3.95 11.05 2.22
N TRP A 13 -5.15 11.30 2.75
CA TRP A 13 -6.38 10.63 2.34
C TRP A 13 -6.65 10.88 0.84
N PRO A 14 -6.71 9.82 0.00
CA PRO A 14 -6.66 10.00 -1.45
C PRO A 14 -8.04 10.08 -2.14
N TYR A 15 -9.14 10.07 -1.37
CA TYR A 15 -10.48 9.96 -1.94
C TYR A 15 -11.28 11.25 -1.82
N ASP A 16 -12.07 11.50 -2.86
CA ASP A 16 -13.15 12.48 -2.86
C ASP A 16 -14.45 11.91 -2.26
N PRO A 17 -15.25 12.72 -1.54
CA PRO A 17 -14.96 14.11 -1.18
C PRO A 17 -13.85 14.19 -0.11
N PRO A 18 -13.12 15.32 -0.03
CA PRO A 18 -12.06 15.49 0.95
C PRO A 18 -12.62 15.43 2.37
N VAL A 19 -11.84 14.87 3.28
CA VAL A 19 -12.13 14.87 4.71
C VAL A 19 -11.36 15.99 5.42
N PRO A 20 -11.90 16.59 6.50
CA PRO A 20 -11.23 17.67 7.22
C PRO A 20 -9.83 17.30 7.75
N ASP A 21 -9.62 16.03 8.09
CA ASP A 21 -8.43 15.43 8.69
C ASP A 21 -7.60 14.61 7.69
N HIS A 22 -7.53 15.03 6.43
CA HIS A 22 -6.93 14.25 5.33
C HIS A 22 -5.46 13.86 5.56
N GLU A 23 -4.68 14.63 6.33
CA GLU A 23 -3.28 14.30 6.69
C GLU A 23 -3.15 13.27 7.83
N GLN A 24 -4.27 12.91 8.47
CA GLN A 24 -4.29 12.02 9.63
C GLN A 24 -5.16 10.79 9.40
N ARG A 25 -6.22 10.92 8.59
CA ARG A 25 -7.23 9.89 8.39
C ARG A 25 -6.65 8.54 7.96
N GLY A 26 -5.70 8.58 7.03
CA GLY A 26 -5.11 7.39 6.41
C GLY A 26 -3.91 6.81 7.17
N LEU A 27 -3.49 7.39 8.30
CA LEU A 27 -2.27 6.95 8.98
C LEU A 27 -2.39 5.52 9.53
N ALA A 28 -1.29 4.77 9.45
CA ALA A 28 -1.23 3.38 9.89
C ALA A 28 -1.57 3.19 11.38
N GLU A 29 -1.33 4.20 12.20
CA GLU A 29 -1.67 4.21 13.61
C GLU A 29 -3.18 4.10 13.85
N ASN A 30 -4.01 4.68 12.98
CA ASN A 30 -5.46 4.51 13.05
C ASN A 30 -5.87 3.07 12.71
N LEU A 31 -5.23 2.47 11.70
CA LEU A 31 -5.45 1.08 11.35
C LEU A 31 -5.08 0.14 12.51
N LEU A 32 -3.92 0.34 13.13
CA LEU A 32 -3.48 -0.47 14.28
C LEU A 32 -4.47 -0.37 15.45
N TRP A 33 -5.00 0.83 15.71
CA TRP A 33 -6.01 1.03 16.73
C TRP A 33 -7.31 0.25 16.43
N GLU A 34 -7.78 0.26 15.17
CA GLU A 34 -8.95 -0.53 14.78
C GLU A 34 -8.66 -2.04 14.85
N MET A 35 -7.48 -2.48 14.39
CA MET A 35 -7.04 -3.87 14.50
C MET A 35 -7.11 -4.38 15.94
N ASP A 36 -6.62 -3.60 16.91
CA ASP A 36 -6.66 -3.94 18.33
C ASP A 36 -8.11 -4.04 18.86
N ARG A 37 -9.02 -3.18 18.38
CA ARG A 37 -10.44 -3.20 18.80
C ARG A 37 -11.20 -4.41 18.32
N VAL A 38 -10.88 -4.90 17.12
CA VAL A 38 -11.61 -6.02 16.50
C VAL A 38 -10.86 -7.36 16.57
N GLY A 39 -9.66 -7.38 17.17
CA GLY A 39 -8.87 -8.59 17.37
C GLY A 39 -8.15 -9.08 16.12
N VAL A 40 -7.72 -8.17 15.23
CA VAL A 40 -6.86 -8.51 14.09
C VAL A 40 -5.40 -8.50 14.52
N ASP A 41 -4.74 -9.65 14.40
CA ASP A 41 -3.38 -9.85 14.85
C ASP A 41 -2.36 -9.26 13.87
N GLN A 42 -2.57 -9.45 12.56
CA GLN A 42 -1.70 -8.93 11.51
C GLN A 42 -2.49 -8.38 10.33
N SER A 43 -1.90 -7.43 9.61
CA SER A 43 -2.48 -6.90 8.39
C SER A 43 -1.47 -6.77 7.26
N VAL A 44 -1.93 -7.00 6.03
CA VAL A 44 -1.22 -6.64 4.81
C VAL A 44 -1.59 -5.21 4.41
N LEU A 45 -0.58 -4.36 4.33
CA LEU A 45 -0.66 -3.03 3.73
C LEU A 45 -0.42 -3.15 2.23
N VAL A 46 -1.53 -3.08 1.49
CA VAL A 46 -1.57 -3.01 0.04
C VAL A 46 -1.20 -1.57 -0.33
N CYS A 47 0.04 -1.33 -0.76
CA CYS A 47 0.43 0.01 -1.18
C CYS A 47 -0.43 0.46 -2.37
N ALA A 48 -0.71 1.75 -2.44
CA ALA A 48 -1.33 2.42 -3.58
C ALA A 48 -0.70 3.79 -3.76
N ARG A 49 0.00 4.00 -4.88
CA ARG A 49 0.60 5.30 -5.26
C ARG A 49 -0.45 6.20 -5.91
N ILE A 50 -1.57 6.38 -5.22
CA ILE A 50 -2.74 7.12 -5.68
C ILE A 50 -2.65 8.60 -5.27
N ASP A 51 -2.98 9.47 -6.22
CA ASP A 51 -3.14 10.91 -6.04
C ASP A 51 -1.96 11.56 -5.29
N HIS A 52 -2.19 12.16 -4.12
CA HIS A 52 -1.20 12.86 -3.31
C HIS A 52 -0.12 11.96 -2.68
N ASN A 53 -0.12 10.64 -2.95
CA ASN A 53 0.77 9.66 -2.32
C ASN A 53 1.74 8.96 -3.30
N PRO A 54 2.51 9.67 -4.16
CA PRO A 54 3.41 9.01 -5.10
C PRO A 54 4.52 8.20 -4.40
N GLY A 55 4.83 8.53 -3.13
CA GLY A 55 5.82 7.87 -2.28
C GLY A 55 5.26 6.76 -1.38
N ASN A 56 4.03 6.27 -1.60
CA ASN A 56 3.36 5.37 -0.64
C ASN A 56 4.16 4.10 -0.29
N ASN A 57 4.94 3.55 -1.22
CA ASN A 57 5.82 2.42 -0.93
C ASN A 57 6.86 2.71 0.15
N ASP A 58 7.45 3.90 0.16
CA ASP A 58 8.46 4.27 1.14
C ASP A 58 7.83 4.54 2.50
N TYR A 59 6.70 5.25 2.52
CA TYR A 59 5.91 5.45 3.73
C TYR A 59 5.54 4.12 4.39
N VAL A 60 4.95 3.18 3.63
CA VAL A 60 4.56 1.87 4.16
C VAL A 60 5.78 1.06 4.60
N ALA A 61 6.91 1.15 3.89
CA ALA A 61 8.14 0.46 4.31
C ALA A 61 8.63 0.97 5.67
N ASP A 62 8.55 2.28 5.93
CA ASP A 62 8.91 2.86 7.23
C ASP A 62 7.91 2.51 8.33
N VAL A 63 6.61 2.44 8.01
CA VAL A 63 5.58 1.92 8.91
C VAL A 63 5.85 0.47 9.30
N VAL A 64 6.15 -0.42 8.34
CA VAL A 64 6.42 -1.83 8.61
C VAL A 64 7.68 -2.00 9.47
N LYS A 65 8.72 -1.17 9.30
CA LYS A 65 9.89 -1.18 10.19
C LYS A 65 9.53 -0.85 11.65
N ARG A 66 8.53 0.01 11.88
CA ARG A 66 8.06 0.37 13.22
C ARG A 66 7.18 -0.70 13.85
N TYR A 67 6.43 -1.46 13.04
CA TYR A 67 5.49 -2.48 13.50
C TYR A 67 5.65 -3.83 12.76
N PRO A 68 6.87 -4.43 12.78
CA PRO A 68 7.21 -5.57 11.91
C PRO A 68 6.42 -6.85 12.22
N ASP A 69 5.94 -6.99 13.45
CA ASP A 69 5.16 -8.16 13.87
C ASP A 69 3.66 -8.01 13.55
N ARG A 70 3.21 -6.80 13.21
CA ARG A 70 1.80 -6.48 12.97
C ARG A 70 1.49 -6.22 11.51
N LEU A 71 2.44 -5.68 10.74
CA LEU A 71 2.19 -5.15 9.41
C LEU A 71 3.12 -5.78 8.36
N ILE A 72 2.55 -6.16 7.21
CA ILE A 72 3.24 -6.77 6.08
C ILE A 72 3.06 -5.86 4.87
N GLN A 73 4.14 -5.49 4.18
CA GLN A 73 4.06 -4.66 2.99
C GLN A 73 3.87 -5.49 1.71
N PHE A 74 2.86 -5.10 0.92
CA PHE A 74 2.77 -5.44 -0.50
C PHE A 74 2.98 -4.15 -1.30
N ALA A 75 4.15 -4.02 -1.94
CA ALA A 75 4.49 -2.80 -2.67
C ALA A 75 3.74 -2.67 -4.00
N ASP A 76 3.42 -1.43 -4.35
CA ASP A 76 2.87 -1.04 -5.64
C ASP A 76 4.00 -0.97 -6.68
N VAL A 77 3.97 -1.88 -7.64
CA VAL A 77 5.03 -2.03 -8.66
C VAL A 77 4.61 -1.49 -10.02
N ASP A 78 3.31 -1.54 -10.30
CA ASP A 78 2.72 -1.04 -11.54
C ASP A 78 1.27 -0.65 -11.24
N CYS A 79 0.94 0.64 -11.32
CA CYS A 79 -0.42 1.09 -11.04
C CYS A 79 -0.89 2.12 -12.06
N SER A 80 -2.19 2.11 -12.31
CA SER A 80 -2.87 3.00 -13.24
C SER A 80 -2.68 4.50 -12.98
N TRP A 81 -2.23 4.85 -11.77
CA TRP A 81 -1.95 6.22 -11.34
C TRP A 81 -0.49 6.64 -11.57
N SER A 82 0.40 5.70 -11.86
CA SER A 82 1.81 5.95 -12.15
C SER A 82 2.02 6.30 -13.64
N ASP A 83 2.96 7.20 -13.92
CA ASP A 83 3.43 7.47 -15.28
C ASP A 83 4.07 6.24 -15.96
N GLU A 84 4.50 5.26 -15.16
CA GLU A 84 5.13 4.03 -15.62
C GLU A 84 4.13 2.90 -15.91
N TYR A 85 2.82 3.15 -15.75
CA TYR A 85 1.75 2.18 -15.96
C TYR A 85 1.87 1.50 -17.33
N HIS A 86 1.98 0.17 -17.35
CA HIS A 86 2.10 -0.62 -18.59
C HIS A 86 3.28 -0.24 -19.51
N THR A 87 4.27 0.46 -18.97
CA THR A 87 5.51 0.72 -19.71
C THR A 87 6.47 -0.47 -19.60
N PRO A 88 7.33 -0.70 -20.61
CA PRO A 88 8.40 -1.69 -20.50
C PRO A 88 9.26 -1.47 -19.23
N GLY A 89 9.77 -2.57 -18.65
CA GLY A 89 10.63 -2.52 -17.46
C GLY A 89 9.94 -2.90 -16.14
N ALA A 90 8.66 -3.29 -16.15
CA ALA A 90 7.93 -3.72 -14.94
C ALA A 90 8.63 -4.85 -14.16
N ALA A 91 9.24 -5.82 -14.86
CA ALA A 91 10.00 -6.89 -14.22
C ALA A 91 11.23 -6.37 -13.44
N ASP A 92 11.90 -5.34 -13.95
CA ASP A 92 13.05 -4.73 -13.27
C ASP A 92 12.59 -3.88 -12.08
N ARG A 93 11.47 -3.15 -12.22
CA ARG A 93 10.82 -2.44 -11.10
C ARG A 93 10.41 -3.41 -9.99
N LEU A 94 9.82 -4.56 -10.33
CA LEU A 94 9.49 -5.62 -9.37
C LEU A 94 10.75 -6.11 -8.64
N ARG A 95 11.83 -6.39 -9.37
CA ARG A 95 13.09 -6.85 -8.78
C ARG A 95 13.65 -5.82 -7.80
N GLN A 96 13.72 -4.56 -8.21
CA GLN A 96 14.20 -3.47 -7.36
C GLN A 96 13.33 -3.29 -6.10
N ALA A 97 12.01 -3.37 -6.24
CA ALA A 97 11.09 -3.30 -5.11
C ALA A 97 11.26 -4.50 -4.16
N ALA A 98 11.40 -5.71 -4.70
CA ALA A 98 11.62 -6.93 -3.92
C ALA A 98 12.93 -6.85 -3.11
N GLU A 99 14.01 -6.34 -3.71
CA GLU A 99 15.30 -6.12 -3.04
C GLU A 99 15.22 -5.03 -1.97
N ARG A 100 14.66 -3.86 -2.31
CA ARG A 100 14.59 -2.70 -1.42
C ARG A 100 13.72 -2.94 -0.19
N TYR A 101 12.56 -3.57 -0.38
CA TYR A 101 11.54 -3.71 0.66
C TYR A 101 11.47 -5.10 1.28
N ARG A 102 12.24 -6.07 0.77
CA ARG A 102 12.20 -7.48 1.20
C ARG A 102 10.77 -8.05 1.16
N LEU A 103 10.11 -7.81 0.02
CA LEU A 103 8.67 -8.01 -0.16
C LEU A 103 8.20 -9.43 0.11
N LYS A 104 6.98 -9.52 0.64
CA LYS A 104 6.20 -10.78 0.73
C LYS A 104 5.14 -10.90 -0.36
N GLY A 105 4.89 -9.80 -1.07
CA GLY A 105 3.96 -9.70 -2.19
C GLY A 105 4.07 -8.32 -2.82
N PHE A 106 3.34 -8.12 -3.91
CA PHE A 106 3.27 -6.84 -4.63
C PHE A 106 1.86 -6.67 -5.19
N THR A 107 1.53 -5.45 -5.59
CA THR A 107 0.23 -5.07 -6.14
C THR A 107 0.40 -4.50 -7.54
N HIS A 108 -0.64 -4.70 -8.34
CA HIS A 108 -0.80 -4.09 -9.65
C HIS A 108 -2.22 -3.54 -9.75
N TYR A 109 -2.38 -2.22 -9.87
CA TYR A 109 -3.68 -1.60 -10.12
C TYR A 109 -3.88 -1.35 -11.61
N VAL A 110 -4.86 -2.04 -12.17
CA VAL A 110 -5.19 -1.96 -13.60
C VAL A 110 -6.36 -1.02 -13.84
N LYS A 111 -6.38 -0.39 -15.02
CA LYS A 111 -7.59 0.26 -15.55
C LYS A 111 -8.48 -0.81 -16.21
N SER A 112 -9.65 -0.40 -16.66
CA SER A 112 -10.52 -1.25 -17.49
C SER A 112 -9.98 -1.53 -18.90
N ASP A 113 -8.71 -1.20 -19.17
CA ASP A 113 -8.01 -1.44 -20.43
C ASP A 113 -7.27 -2.79 -20.45
N THR A 114 -7.33 -3.54 -19.34
CA THR A 114 -6.81 -4.91 -19.26
C THR A 114 -7.93 -5.94 -19.34
N GLU A 115 -7.74 -6.94 -20.19
CA GLU A 115 -8.49 -8.19 -20.13
C GLU A 115 -7.69 -9.21 -19.31
N TRP A 116 -8.39 -9.98 -18.48
CA TRP A 116 -7.79 -11.16 -17.86
C TRP A 116 -7.92 -12.29 -18.89
N PHE A 117 -6.77 -12.71 -19.43
CA PHE A 117 -6.55 -13.72 -20.49
C PHE A 117 -6.63 -13.21 -21.94
#